data_AF-A0A3S5DDF4-F1
#
_entry.id   AF-A0A3S5DDF4-F1
#
_cell.length_a   1.000
_cell.length_b   1.000
_cell.length_c   1.000
_cell.angle_alpha   90.00
_cell.angle_beta   90.00
_cell.angle_gamma   90.00
#
_symmetry.space_group_name_H-M   'P 1'
#
loop_
_entity.id
_entity.type
_entity.pdbx_description
1 polymer ?
#
loop_
_entity_poly.entity_id
_entity_poly.type
_entity_poly.pdbx_seq_one_letter_code
_entity_poly.pdbx_strand_id
1 'polypeptide(L)'
;MQRIAAKMLEIKKKDGSMLGLALTKYSGKFGVLNYAVEGMMSSLGYTTRFAGTPCWPAGIDAQNYDMGDMWCNDPEDMVKAKYIIIWGANPAWCSMHSMKYIYQAREQGAKVVVIDPLLSQTAAKADLYLRVRPGSDGALALGMARHLVDKGLVDQDFVNNDAHGYPEFEAYLRNNVTVEWASEICGLSADVIRQLAEEFTAVKPATVWIGYGMQRPCQRRRQRSRYRRLCRYDRQHRCRRRRRALWSSAHLGL
;
A
#
# COMPACT_ATOMS: atom_id res chain seq x y z
N MET A 1 19.72 -27.68 23.44
CA MET A 1 20.06 -27.90 22.02
C MET A 1 19.99 -29.37 21.60
N GLN A 2 20.61 -30.30 22.34
CA GLN A 2 20.63 -31.74 21.99
C GLN A 2 19.23 -32.35 21.75
N ARG A 3 18.23 -31.99 22.57
CA ARG A 3 16.84 -32.44 22.38
C ARG A 3 16.23 -32.05 21.03
N ILE A 4 16.50 -30.85 20.55
CA ILE A 4 15.97 -30.34 19.27
C ILE A 4 16.67 -31.08 18.13
N ALA A 5 18.00 -31.19 18.18
CA ALA A 5 18.78 -31.92 17.18
C ALA A 5 18.36 -33.39 17.09
N ALA A 6 18.18 -34.08 18.22
CA ALA A 6 17.71 -35.46 18.27
C ALA A 6 16.32 -35.62 17.61
N LYS A 7 15.39 -34.69 17.89
CA LYS A 7 14.06 -34.70 17.26
C LYS A 7 14.10 -34.43 15.76
N MET A 8 14.98 -33.54 15.30
CA MET A 8 15.17 -33.30 13.86
C MET A 8 15.69 -34.55 13.14
N LEU A 9 16.65 -35.27 13.75
CA LEU A 9 17.17 -36.52 13.19
C LEU A 9 16.13 -37.65 13.21
N GLU A 10 15.30 -37.72 14.26
CA GLU A 10 14.17 -38.66 14.35
C GLU A 10 13.16 -38.45 13.22
N ILE A 11 12.76 -37.20 12.95
CA ILE A 11 11.86 -36.84 11.85
C ILE A 11 12.47 -37.25 10.50
N LYS A 12 13.76 -36.94 10.29
CA LYS A 12 14.47 -37.34 9.06
C LYS A 12 14.46 -38.85 8.85
N LYS A 13 14.69 -39.64 9.91
CA LYS A 13 14.70 -41.10 9.85
C LYS A 13 13.29 -41.66 9.58
N LYS A 14 12.26 -41.05 10.16
CA LYS A 14 10.86 -41.47 10.01
C LYS A 14 10.31 -41.19 8.62
N ASP A 15 10.50 -39.97 8.12
CA ASP A 15 9.84 -39.48 6.90
C ASP A 15 10.74 -39.57 5.66
N GLY A 16 11.99 -40.03 5.82
CA GLY A 16 13.01 -40.04 4.77
C GLY A 16 13.42 -38.65 4.27
N SER A 17 12.85 -37.58 4.83
CA SER A 17 13.02 -36.19 4.40
C SER A 17 12.92 -35.22 5.58
N MET A 18 13.36 -33.98 5.38
CA MET A 18 13.26 -32.91 6.37
C MET A 18 11.98 -32.06 6.19
N LEU A 19 11.01 -32.52 5.39
CA LEU A 19 9.78 -31.78 5.10
C LEU A 19 8.84 -31.69 6.32
N GLY A 20 8.94 -32.61 7.27
CA GLY A 20 8.24 -32.51 8.56
C GLY A 20 8.69 -31.33 9.42
N LEU A 21 9.81 -30.69 9.07
CA LEU A 21 10.29 -29.47 9.72
C LEU A 21 9.85 -28.25 8.93
N ALA A 22 9.16 -27.32 9.61
CA ALA A 22 8.71 -26.07 9.02
C ALA A 22 9.47 -24.87 9.60
N LEU A 23 10.19 -24.14 8.75
CA LEU A 23 10.75 -22.84 9.11
C LEU A 23 9.66 -21.78 8.98
N THR A 24 9.26 -21.23 10.12
CA THR A 24 8.38 -20.05 10.17
C THR A 24 9.23 -18.80 10.39
N LYS A 25 9.33 -17.98 9.35
CA LYS A 25 10.01 -16.68 9.38
C LYS A 25 8.95 -15.60 9.16
N TYR A 26 8.76 -14.76 10.17
CA TYR A 26 7.90 -13.58 10.07
C TYR A 26 8.71 -12.29 10.28
N SER A 27 8.07 -11.17 9.97
CA SER A 27 8.62 -9.81 9.94
C SER A 27 8.96 -9.20 11.31
N GLY A 28 9.17 -10.01 12.35
CA GLY A 28 9.40 -9.51 13.72
C GLY A 28 10.81 -8.96 13.96
N LYS A 29 11.83 -9.50 13.26
CA LYS A 29 13.23 -9.06 13.40
C LYS A 29 14.00 -9.27 12.09
N PHE A 30 14.31 -8.19 11.38
CA PHE A 30 15.06 -8.21 10.12
C PHE A 30 16.59 -8.11 10.29
N GLY A 31 17.12 -8.50 11.45
CA GLY A 31 18.56 -8.48 11.68
C GLY A 31 19.31 -9.45 10.77
N VAL A 32 20.59 -9.16 10.51
CA VAL A 32 21.47 -9.99 9.66
C VAL A 32 21.48 -11.46 10.07
N LEU A 33 21.48 -11.74 11.38
CA LEU A 33 21.43 -13.10 11.93
C LEU A 33 20.16 -13.89 11.58
N ASN A 34 19.07 -13.22 11.21
CA ASN A 34 17.85 -13.90 10.78
C ASN A 34 18.09 -14.69 9.46
N TYR A 35 18.93 -14.13 8.57
CA TYR A 35 19.32 -14.81 7.33
C TYR A 35 20.24 -16.01 7.58
N ALA A 36 21.01 -16.02 8.68
CA ALA A 36 21.85 -17.17 9.04
C ALA A 36 21.00 -18.43 9.33
N VAL A 37 19.82 -18.28 9.93
CA VAL A 37 18.88 -19.38 10.18
C VAL A 37 18.35 -19.95 8.87
N GLU A 38 18.09 -19.11 7.86
CA GLU A 38 17.70 -19.59 6.53
C GLU A 38 18.83 -20.36 5.85
N GLY A 39 20.07 -19.85 5.95
CA GLY A 39 21.25 -20.56 5.45
C GLY A 39 21.40 -21.94 6.08
N MET A 40 21.32 -22.02 7.41
CA MET A 40 21.36 -23.27 8.17
C MET A 40 20.23 -24.23 7.76
N MET A 41 18.99 -23.76 7.66
CA MET A 41 17.86 -24.62 7.26
C MET A 41 17.96 -25.08 5.80
N SER A 42 18.62 -24.30 4.94
CA SER A 42 18.90 -24.69 3.56
C SER A 42 20.00 -25.75 3.49
N SER A 43 21.03 -25.68 4.33
CA SER A 43 22.12 -26.68 4.36
C SER A 43 21.67 -28.03 4.92
N LEU A 44 20.58 -28.07 5.69
CA LEU A 44 20.00 -29.32 6.22
C LEU A 44 19.21 -30.11 5.15
N GLY A 45 18.92 -29.52 3.99
CA GLY A 45 18.14 -30.12 2.90
C GLY A 45 16.79 -29.45 2.67
N TYR A 46 15.89 -30.12 1.96
CA TYR A 46 14.55 -29.60 1.68
C TYR A 46 13.71 -29.56 2.97
N THR A 47 13.40 -28.36 3.42
CA THR A 47 12.56 -28.05 4.59
C THR A 47 11.29 -27.35 4.14
N THR A 48 10.19 -27.55 4.88
CA THR A 48 8.94 -26.83 4.63
C THR A 48 9.12 -25.36 5.01
N ARG A 49 8.65 -24.44 4.16
CA ARG A 49 8.73 -23.00 4.41
C ARG A 49 7.36 -22.35 4.27
N PHE A 50 7.05 -21.45 5.19
CA PHE A 50 5.91 -20.58 5.05
C PHE A 50 6.22 -19.49 4.02
N ALA A 51 5.35 -19.34 3.02
CA ALA A 51 5.46 -18.31 2.01
C ALA A 51 4.49 -17.17 2.31
N GLY A 52 4.98 -15.93 2.14
CA GLY A 52 4.24 -14.71 2.42
C GLY A 52 4.41 -14.20 3.85
N THR A 53 4.06 -12.94 4.07
CA THR A 53 4.04 -12.32 5.39
C THR A 53 2.60 -11.94 5.75
N PRO A 54 2.20 -11.91 7.02
CA PRO A 54 0.84 -11.50 7.37
C PRO A 54 0.61 -9.99 7.26
N CYS A 55 1.68 -9.21 7.06
CA CYS A 55 1.68 -7.78 7.34
C CYS A 55 1.63 -6.90 6.08
N TRP A 56 2.50 -7.13 5.08
CA TRP A 56 2.68 -6.23 3.92
C TRP A 56 2.31 -6.79 2.53
N PRO A 57 1.93 -8.07 2.32
CA PRO A 57 1.95 -8.65 0.98
C PRO A 57 0.94 -8.00 0.04
N ALA A 58 -0.20 -7.54 0.57
CA ALA A 58 -1.23 -6.90 -0.24
C ALA A 58 -0.81 -5.51 -0.72
N GLY A 59 -0.14 -4.73 0.14
CA GLY A 59 0.40 -3.42 -0.23
C GLY A 59 1.54 -3.54 -1.24
N ILE A 60 2.43 -4.52 -1.06
CA ILE A 60 3.53 -4.78 -2.01
C ILE A 60 2.99 -5.25 -3.35
N ASP A 61 2.02 -6.18 -3.37
CA ASP A 61 1.39 -6.63 -4.61
C ASP A 61 0.76 -5.42 -5.34
N ALA A 62 0.03 -4.55 -4.63
CA ALA A 62 -0.58 -3.35 -5.22
C ALA A 62 0.46 -2.39 -5.81
N GLN A 63 1.50 -2.02 -5.05
CA GLN A 63 2.56 -1.14 -5.55
C GLN A 63 3.32 -1.77 -6.73
N ASN A 64 3.55 -3.07 -6.74
CA ASN A 64 4.15 -3.76 -7.89
C ASN A 64 3.24 -3.72 -9.12
N TYR A 65 1.92 -3.79 -8.96
CA TYR A 65 0.98 -3.66 -10.08
C TYR A 65 0.90 -2.22 -10.60
N ASP A 66 0.96 -1.23 -9.70
CA ASP A 66 0.77 0.17 -10.05
C ASP A 66 2.07 0.82 -10.55
N MET A 67 3.20 0.55 -9.89
CA MET A 67 4.50 1.22 -10.11
C MET A 67 5.62 0.25 -10.53
N GLY A 68 5.37 -1.06 -10.61
CA GLY A 68 6.36 -2.06 -11.00
C GLY A 68 7.37 -2.46 -9.90
N ASP A 69 7.47 -1.69 -8.82
CA ASP A 69 8.24 -2.01 -7.61
C ASP A 69 7.66 -1.31 -6.38
N MET A 70 8.18 -1.63 -5.19
CA MET A 70 7.82 -1.01 -3.92
C MET A 70 8.61 0.30 -3.73
N TRP A 71 8.09 1.40 -4.27
CA TRP A 71 8.65 2.74 -4.06
C TRP A 71 7.96 3.47 -2.92
N CYS A 72 8.76 4.13 -2.08
CA CYS A 72 8.26 5.03 -1.03
C CYS A 72 9.19 6.22 -0.87
N ASN A 73 8.62 7.36 -0.48
CA ASN A 73 9.39 8.55 -0.14
C ASN A 73 10.14 8.34 1.18
N ASP A 74 11.23 9.08 1.37
CA ASP A 74 11.90 9.13 2.66
C ASP A 74 10.92 9.70 3.71
N PRO A 75 10.74 9.05 4.88
CA PRO A 75 9.94 9.61 5.97
C PRO A 75 10.33 11.04 6.38
N GLU A 76 11.59 11.45 6.20
CA GLU A 76 12.04 12.81 6.51
C GLU A 76 11.47 13.86 5.54
N ASP A 77 11.18 13.46 4.30
CA ASP A 77 10.59 14.34 3.29
C ASP A 77 9.14 14.72 3.60
N MET A 78 8.49 14.05 4.56
CA MET A 78 7.14 14.41 5.01
C MET A 78 7.06 15.85 5.52
N VAL A 79 8.16 16.43 6.02
CA VAL A 79 8.21 17.84 6.46
C VAL A 79 7.90 18.80 5.33
N LYS A 80 8.27 18.45 4.08
CA LYS A 80 8.09 19.31 2.90
C LYS A 80 6.66 19.28 2.37
N ALA A 81 5.82 18.35 2.83
CA ALA A 81 4.45 18.19 2.36
C ALA A 81 3.56 19.31 2.90
N LYS A 82 2.74 19.92 2.04
CA LYS A 82 1.70 20.91 2.41
C LYS A 82 0.34 20.27 2.69
N TYR A 83 0.14 19.03 2.23
CA TYR A 83 -1.06 18.25 2.47
C TYR A 83 -0.68 16.80 2.78
N ILE A 84 -1.11 16.30 3.93
CA ILE A 84 -0.78 14.95 4.40
C ILE A 84 -2.07 14.19 4.64
N ILE A 85 -2.30 13.12 3.87
CA ILE A 85 -3.39 12.18 4.11
C ILE A 85 -2.82 10.95 4.82
N ILE A 86 -3.30 10.68 6.03
CA ILE A 86 -2.99 9.46 6.77
C ILE A 86 -4.23 8.55 6.68
N TRP A 87 -4.13 7.47 5.91
CA TRP A 87 -5.26 6.60 5.59
C TRP A 87 -5.09 5.23 6.23
N GLY A 88 -5.91 4.94 7.24
CA GLY A 88 -5.94 3.65 7.93
C GLY A 88 -4.64 3.33 8.68
N ALA A 89 -3.94 4.37 9.15
CA ALA A 89 -2.70 4.27 9.91
C ALA A 89 -2.78 5.10 11.21
N ASN A 90 -2.10 4.62 12.26
CA ASN A 90 -1.97 5.34 13.52
C ASN A 90 -0.49 5.55 13.87
N PRO A 91 0.22 6.48 13.19
CA PRO A 91 1.62 6.77 13.45
C PRO A 91 1.90 7.20 14.90
N ALA A 92 0.93 7.81 15.58
CA ALA A 92 1.07 8.15 17.01
C ALA A 92 1.39 6.94 17.90
N TRP A 93 0.96 5.73 17.51
CA TRP A 93 1.24 4.50 18.25
C TRP A 93 2.25 3.58 17.55
N CYS A 94 2.11 3.44 16.23
CA CYS A 94 2.85 2.44 15.46
C CYS A 94 4.16 2.97 14.87
N SER A 95 4.34 4.29 14.77
CA SER A 95 5.53 4.92 14.19
C SER A 95 5.77 6.30 14.83
N MET A 96 5.94 6.31 16.15
CA MET A 96 6.08 7.54 16.94
C MET A 96 7.22 8.44 16.45
N HIS A 97 8.28 7.86 15.88
CA HIS A 97 9.40 8.60 15.29
C HIS A 97 8.98 9.45 14.08
N SER A 98 7.96 9.02 13.32
CA SER A 98 7.45 9.76 12.16
C SER A 98 6.55 10.93 12.56
N MET A 99 5.96 10.91 13.76
CA MET A 99 5.09 11.98 14.23
C MET A 99 5.81 13.33 14.33
N LYS A 100 7.13 13.33 14.61
CA LYS A 100 7.91 14.57 14.66
C LYS A 100 7.86 15.30 13.31
N TYR A 101 7.97 14.57 12.20
CA TYR A 101 7.94 15.16 10.86
C TYR A 101 6.52 15.64 10.49
N ILE A 102 5.48 14.90 10.89
CA ILE A 102 4.08 15.31 10.70
C ILE A 102 3.78 16.62 11.44
N TYR A 103 4.23 16.76 12.69
CA TYR A 103 4.04 17.99 13.44
C TYR A 103 4.84 19.15 12.85
N GLN A 104 6.09 18.92 12.43
CA GLN A 104 6.90 19.94 11.76
C GLN A 104 6.24 20.43 10.47
N ALA A 105 5.71 19.52 9.64
CA ALA A 105 4.95 19.89 8.45
C ALA A 105 3.74 20.75 8.83
N ARG A 106 2.99 20.35 9.86
CA ARG A 106 1.81 21.09 10.34
C ARG A 106 2.16 22.48 10.87
N GLU A 107 3.27 22.63 11.59
CA GLU A 107 3.81 23.92 12.05
C GLU A 107 4.18 24.83 10.87
N GLN A 108 4.61 24.25 9.74
CA GLN A 108 4.89 24.96 8.48
C GLN A 108 3.61 25.27 7.68
N GLY A 109 2.43 24.95 8.21
CA GLY A 109 1.14 25.21 7.58
C GLY A 109 0.58 24.05 6.76
N ALA A 110 1.15 22.84 6.86
CA ALA A 110 0.58 21.68 6.21
C ALA A 110 -0.75 21.26 6.85
N LYS A 111 -1.73 20.88 6.02
CA LYS A 111 -2.98 20.31 6.50
C LYS A 111 -2.85 18.80 6.65
N VAL A 112 -3.17 18.27 7.84
CA VAL A 112 -3.15 16.83 8.13
C VAL A 112 -4.58 16.30 8.16
N VAL A 113 -4.87 15.36 7.27
CA VAL A 113 -6.16 14.67 7.17
C VAL A 113 -5.99 13.22 7.58
N VAL A 114 -6.82 12.73 8.49
CA VAL A 114 -6.84 11.32 8.89
C VAL A 114 -8.14 10.66 8.45
N ILE A 115 -8.01 9.59 7.68
CA ILE A 115 -9.12 8.74 7.22
C ILE A 115 -9.02 7.43 7.98
N ASP A 116 -9.88 7.22 8.96
CA ASP A 116 -9.85 6.03 9.83
C ASP A 116 -11.25 5.73 10.38
N PRO A 117 -11.74 4.48 10.36
CA PRO A 117 -12.99 4.12 11.03
C PRO A 117 -12.97 4.39 12.55
N LEU A 118 -11.78 4.40 13.18
CA LEU A 118 -11.61 4.66 14.59
C LEU A 118 -11.02 6.05 14.84
N LEU A 119 -11.47 6.73 15.90
CA LEU A 119 -10.85 7.96 16.36
C LEU A 119 -9.53 7.63 17.07
N SER A 120 -8.46 7.51 16.28
CA SER A 120 -7.12 7.20 16.77
C SER A 120 -6.45 8.43 17.42
N GLN A 121 -5.35 8.21 18.15
CA GLN A 121 -4.55 9.31 18.70
C GLN A 121 -3.96 10.21 17.61
N THR A 122 -3.74 9.66 16.41
CA THR A 122 -3.34 10.45 15.24
C THR A 122 -4.52 11.30 14.76
N ALA A 123 -5.72 10.71 14.65
CA ALA A 123 -6.94 11.42 14.27
C ALA A 123 -7.28 12.58 15.21
N ALA A 124 -7.10 12.38 16.52
CA ALA A 124 -7.34 13.41 17.53
C ALA A 124 -6.40 14.62 17.40
N LYS A 125 -5.28 14.49 16.69
CA LYS A 125 -4.28 15.54 16.48
C LYS A 125 -4.24 16.07 15.04
N ALA A 126 -5.12 15.55 14.17
CA ALA A 126 -5.25 15.96 12.79
C ALA A 126 -6.13 17.21 12.66
N ASP A 127 -6.00 17.91 11.54
CA ASP A 127 -6.84 19.07 11.22
C ASP A 127 -8.22 18.65 10.72
N LEU A 128 -8.30 17.49 10.06
CA LEU A 128 -9.55 16.89 9.62
C LEU A 128 -9.55 15.39 9.90
N TYR A 129 -10.64 14.90 10.51
CA TYR A 129 -10.88 13.49 10.73
C TYR A 129 -12.10 13.02 9.95
N LEU A 130 -11.90 12.02 9.09
CA LEU A 130 -12.94 11.41 8.27
C LEU A 130 -13.20 9.97 8.73
N ARG A 131 -14.36 9.77 9.38
CA ARG A 131 -14.79 8.46 9.85
C ARG A 131 -15.47 7.66 8.74
N VAL A 132 -14.66 6.93 7.99
CA VAL A 132 -15.15 5.99 6.96
C VAL A 132 -15.71 4.71 7.58
N ARG A 133 -16.64 4.06 6.89
CA ARG A 133 -17.09 2.71 7.25
C ARG A 133 -15.97 1.68 7.00
N PRO A 134 -15.78 0.69 7.88
CA PRO A 134 -14.75 -0.34 7.66
C PRO A 134 -14.91 -1.06 6.31
N GLY A 135 -13.85 -1.08 5.49
CA GLY A 135 -13.86 -1.76 4.18
C GLY A 135 -14.51 -0.95 3.05
N SER A 136 -14.80 0.34 3.26
CA SER A 136 -15.30 1.22 2.20
C SER A 136 -14.21 2.06 1.52
N ASP A 137 -12.94 1.89 1.89
CA ASP A 137 -11.83 2.74 1.43
C ASP A 137 -11.70 2.76 -0.10
N GLY A 138 -11.90 1.61 -0.75
CA GLY A 138 -11.91 1.52 -2.21
C GLY A 138 -13.05 2.31 -2.85
N ALA A 139 -14.22 2.40 -2.21
CA ALA A 139 -15.32 3.23 -2.70
C ALA A 139 -15.00 4.72 -2.54
N LEU A 140 -14.33 5.12 -1.44
CA LEU A 140 -13.89 6.49 -1.24
C LEU A 140 -12.87 6.91 -2.31
N ALA A 141 -11.86 6.06 -2.57
CA ALA A 141 -10.85 6.33 -3.59
C ALA A 141 -11.46 6.44 -4.99
N LEU A 142 -12.39 5.54 -5.35
CA LEU A 142 -13.11 5.61 -6.62
C LEU A 142 -14.01 6.85 -6.71
N GLY A 143 -14.66 7.25 -5.62
CA GLY A 143 -15.48 8.46 -5.55
C GLY A 143 -14.65 9.74 -5.74
N MET A 144 -13.47 9.82 -5.10
CA MET A 144 -12.52 10.91 -5.31
C MET A 144 -12.06 10.95 -6.77
N ALA A 145 -11.63 9.81 -7.33
CA ALA A 145 -11.17 9.73 -8.72
C ALA A 145 -12.28 10.13 -9.72
N ARG A 146 -13.52 9.70 -9.48
CA ARG A 146 -14.67 10.07 -10.29
C ARG A 146 -14.88 11.59 -10.30
N HIS A 147 -14.82 12.23 -9.13
CA HIS A 147 -14.97 13.69 -9.02
C HIS A 147 -13.89 14.44 -9.79
N LEU A 148 -12.62 13.99 -9.70
CA LEU A 148 -11.52 14.61 -10.44
C LEU A 148 -11.69 14.48 -11.96
N VAL A 149 -12.18 13.34 -12.42
CA VAL A 149 -12.49 13.08 -13.84
C VAL A 149 -13.65 13.94 -14.34
N ASP A 150 -14.69 14.14 -13.53
CA ASP A 150 -15.82 15.00 -13.89
C ASP A 150 -15.45 16.49 -13.92
N LYS A 151 -14.52 16.91 -13.04
CA LYS A 151 -14.01 18.29 -12.99
C LYS A 151 -12.87 18.57 -13.96
N GLY A 152 -12.33 17.56 -14.63
CA GLY A 152 -11.17 17.71 -15.50
C GLY A 152 -9.88 18.12 -14.76
N LEU A 153 -9.75 17.77 -13.48
CA LEU A 153 -8.59 18.08 -12.63
C LEU A 153 -7.48 17.03 -12.71
N VAL A 154 -7.63 16.04 -13.59
CA VAL A 154 -6.63 15.00 -13.82
C VAL A 154 -5.46 15.60 -14.61
N ASP A 155 -4.24 15.29 -14.17
CA ASP A 155 -3.02 15.65 -14.89
C ASP A 155 -2.91 14.81 -16.16
N GLN A 156 -3.35 15.38 -17.28
CA GLN A 156 -3.40 14.70 -18.57
C GLN A 156 -2.00 14.42 -19.11
N ASP A 157 -1.02 15.28 -18.84
CA ASP A 157 0.34 15.11 -19.33
C ASP A 157 1.00 13.90 -18.65
N PHE A 158 0.84 13.75 -17.34
CA PHE A 158 1.30 12.58 -16.61
C PHE A 158 0.62 11.30 -17.10
N VAL A 159 -0.71 11.35 -17.25
CA VAL A 159 -1.49 10.17 -17.65
C VAL A 159 -1.14 9.69 -19.07
N ASN A 160 -0.90 10.62 -20.00
CA ASN A 160 -0.59 10.26 -21.38
C ASN A 160 0.83 9.72 -21.55
N ASN A 161 1.78 10.17 -20.73
CA ASN A 161 3.20 9.81 -20.87
C ASN A 161 3.63 8.66 -19.94
N ASP A 162 3.07 8.59 -18.73
CA ASP A 162 3.58 7.75 -17.64
C ASP A 162 2.54 6.76 -17.08
N ALA A 163 1.30 6.74 -17.62
CA ALA A 163 0.28 5.77 -17.21
C ALA A 163 -0.15 4.83 -18.34
N HIS A 164 -0.54 3.60 -17.95
CA HIS A 164 -1.09 2.60 -18.86
C HIS A 164 -2.52 2.24 -18.45
N GLY A 165 -3.45 2.21 -19.41
CA GLY A 165 -4.84 1.79 -19.18
C GLY A 165 -5.77 2.86 -18.58
N TYR A 166 -5.38 4.13 -18.65
CA TYR A 166 -6.21 5.23 -18.16
C TYR A 166 -7.54 5.39 -18.92
N PRO A 167 -7.61 5.30 -20.26
CA PRO A 167 -8.89 5.43 -20.97
C PRO A 167 -9.94 4.41 -20.51
N GLU A 168 -9.53 3.17 -20.27
CA GLU A 168 -10.40 2.11 -19.75
C GLU A 168 -10.83 2.39 -18.30
N PHE A 169 -9.93 2.95 -17.49
CA PHE A 169 -10.22 3.35 -16.11
C PHE A 169 -11.18 4.54 -16.06
N GLU A 170 -10.97 5.56 -16.88
CA GLU A 170 -11.88 6.70 -17.03
C GLU A 170 -13.27 6.23 -17.45
N ALA A 171 -13.36 5.38 -18.48
CA ALA A 171 -14.63 4.82 -18.92
C ALA A 171 -15.33 4.02 -17.80
N TYR A 172 -14.56 3.24 -17.02
CA TYR A 172 -15.11 2.53 -15.86
C TYR A 172 -15.66 3.49 -14.80
N LEU A 173 -14.93 4.55 -14.45
CA LEU A 173 -15.40 5.56 -13.50
C LEU A 173 -16.68 6.24 -14.02
N ARG A 174 -16.68 6.67 -15.28
CA ARG A 174 -17.81 7.36 -15.91
C ARG A 174 -19.09 6.52 -15.94
N ASN A 175 -18.96 5.21 -16.15
CA ASN A 175 -20.11 4.32 -16.31
C ASN A 175 -20.61 3.69 -15.01
N ASN A 176 -19.72 3.43 -14.04
CA ASN A 176 -20.04 2.55 -12.90
C ASN A 176 -19.95 3.24 -11.53
N VAL A 177 -19.40 4.44 -11.44
CA VAL A 177 -19.11 5.10 -10.16
C VAL A 177 -19.72 6.49 -10.15
N THR A 178 -20.43 6.83 -9.07
CA THR A 178 -20.86 8.20 -8.76
C THR A 178 -20.38 8.60 -7.37
N VAL A 179 -20.29 9.91 -7.11
CA VAL A 179 -19.88 10.41 -5.79
C VAL A 179 -20.93 10.08 -4.73
N GLU A 180 -22.21 10.07 -5.12
CA GLU A 180 -23.35 9.70 -4.28
C GLU A 180 -23.29 8.23 -3.86
N TRP A 181 -22.95 7.35 -4.81
CA TRP A 181 -22.72 5.93 -4.52
C TRP A 181 -21.55 5.73 -3.54
N ALA A 182 -20.45 6.47 -3.74
CA ALA A 182 -19.30 6.41 -2.83
C ALA A 182 -19.67 6.92 -1.43
N SER A 183 -20.44 8.02 -1.35
CA SER A 183 -20.99 8.60 -0.13
C SER A 183 -21.82 7.58 0.66
N GLU A 184 -22.73 6.87 -0.01
CA GLU A 184 -23.58 5.85 0.62
C GLU A 184 -22.76 4.70 1.20
N ILE A 185 -21.78 4.18 0.46
CA ILE A 185 -20.94 3.06 0.92
C ILE A 185 -19.99 3.50 2.04
N CYS A 186 -19.39 4.67 1.92
CA CYS A 186 -18.38 5.16 2.86
C CYS A 186 -18.97 5.72 4.15
N GLY A 187 -20.23 6.16 4.13
CA GLY A 187 -20.86 6.84 5.25
C GLY A 187 -20.33 8.26 5.47
N LEU A 188 -19.68 8.85 4.47
CA LEU A 188 -19.29 10.27 4.43
C LEU A 188 -20.26 11.00 3.49
N SER A 189 -20.50 12.29 3.70
CA SER A 189 -21.31 13.06 2.75
C SER A 189 -20.58 13.23 1.42
N ALA A 190 -21.34 13.34 0.32
CA ALA A 190 -20.79 13.59 -1.00
C ALA A 190 -19.91 14.86 -1.03
N ASP A 191 -20.33 15.92 -0.34
CA ASP A 191 -19.58 17.18 -0.29
C ASP A 191 -18.22 17.04 0.38
N VAL A 192 -18.12 16.21 1.43
CA VAL A 192 -16.84 15.90 2.07
C VAL A 192 -15.91 15.16 1.11
N ILE A 193 -16.44 14.23 0.30
CA ILE A 193 -15.66 13.50 -0.70
C ILE A 193 -15.16 14.45 -1.80
N ARG A 194 -16.01 15.36 -2.28
CA ARG A 194 -15.65 16.37 -3.28
C ARG A 194 -14.57 17.31 -2.75
N GLN A 195 -14.77 17.85 -1.54
CA GLN A 195 -13.83 18.75 -0.91
C GLN A 195 -12.47 18.07 -0.69
N LEU A 196 -12.47 16.83 -0.19
CA LEU A 196 -11.23 16.07 -0.01
C LEU A 196 -10.48 15.88 -1.33
N ALA A 197 -11.18 15.55 -2.41
CA ALA A 197 -10.58 15.37 -3.73
C ALA A 197 -10.01 16.68 -4.29
N GLU A 198 -10.78 17.76 -4.21
CA GLU A 198 -10.35 19.09 -4.69
C GLU A 198 -9.15 19.61 -3.90
N GLU A 199 -9.20 19.55 -2.56
CA GLU A 199 -8.09 19.97 -1.69
C GLU A 199 -6.81 19.18 -1.97
N PHE A 200 -6.94 17.85 -2.13
CA PHE A 200 -5.80 16.98 -2.43
C PHE A 200 -5.11 17.35 -3.76
N THR A 201 -5.88 17.76 -4.78
CA THR A 201 -5.31 18.19 -6.07
C THR A 201 -4.80 19.62 -6.07
N ALA A 202 -5.42 20.51 -5.31
CA ALA A 202 -5.08 21.93 -5.27
C ALA A 202 -3.77 22.21 -4.51
N VAL A 203 -3.51 21.46 -3.43
CA VAL A 203 -2.37 21.71 -2.55
C VAL A 203 -1.19 20.80 -2.91
N LYS A 204 -0.14 21.36 -3.51
CA LYS A 204 1.11 20.64 -3.85
C LYS A 204 2.31 21.21 -3.06
N PRO A 205 3.23 20.38 -2.55
CA PRO A 205 3.26 18.91 -2.61
C PRO A 205 2.32 18.22 -1.60
N ALA A 206 1.65 17.16 -2.04
CA ALA A 206 0.79 16.32 -1.21
C ALA A 206 1.42 14.93 -1.01
N THR A 207 1.19 14.31 0.14
CA THR A 207 1.62 12.94 0.43
C THR A 207 0.49 12.12 1.03
N VAL A 208 0.43 10.83 0.67
CA VAL A 208 -0.56 9.87 1.18
C VAL A 208 0.19 8.74 1.87
N TRP A 209 -0.01 8.62 3.18
CA TRP A 209 0.44 7.49 3.97
C TRP A 209 -0.69 6.47 4.11
N ILE A 210 -0.58 5.38 3.37
CA ILE A 210 -1.48 4.23 3.46
C ILE A 210 -1.00 3.25 4.53
N GLY A 211 -1.83 3.00 5.54
CA GLY A 211 -1.57 2.05 6.62
C GLY A 211 -2.03 0.62 6.32
N TYR A 212 -1.82 -0.26 7.29
CA TYR A 212 -2.25 -1.66 7.18
C TYR A 212 -3.76 -1.85 7.30
N GLY A 213 -4.51 -0.83 7.71
CA GLY A 213 -5.98 -0.89 7.81
C GLY A 213 -6.62 -1.32 6.50
N MET A 214 -6.07 -0.89 5.37
CA MET A 214 -6.54 -1.24 4.03
C MET A 214 -6.07 -2.61 3.52
N GLN A 215 -5.04 -3.21 4.12
CA GLN A 215 -4.44 -4.46 3.64
C GLN A 215 -5.11 -5.73 4.20
N ARG A 216 -5.87 -5.58 5.29
CA ARG A 216 -6.44 -6.68 6.09
C ARG A 216 -7.93 -7.02 5.86
N PRO A 217 -8.75 -6.23 5.12
CA PRO A 217 -10.14 -6.62 4.84
C PRO A 217 -10.30 -7.83 3.89
N CYS A 218 -11.38 -8.59 4.09
CA CYS A 218 -11.77 -9.79 3.33
C CYS A 218 -12.19 -9.54 1.85
N GLN A 219 -12.33 -8.28 1.40
CA GLN A 219 -12.66 -7.92 0.01
C GLN A 219 -11.67 -8.47 -1.04
N ARG A 220 -10.51 -9.00 -0.60
CA ARG A 220 -9.57 -9.81 -1.37
C ARG A 220 -10.23 -10.91 -2.21
N ARG A 221 -11.37 -11.48 -1.78
CA ARG A 221 -12.08 -12.53 -2.55
C ARG A 221 -12.89 -11.99 -3.75
N ARG A 222 -13.47 -10.79 -3.65
CA ARG A 222 -14.29 -10.21 -4.75
C ARG A 222 -13.44 -9.48 -5.80
N GLN A 223 -12.41 -8.75 -5.39
CA GLN A 223 -11.51 -8.10 -6.36
C GLN A 223 -10.64 -9.13 -7.10
N ARG A 224 -10.08 -10.16 -6.43
CA ARG A 224 -9.32 -11.22 -7.13
C ARG A 224 -10.16 -12.01 -8.14
N SER A 225 -11.47 -12.18 -7.95
CA SER A 225 -12.29 -12.95 -8.91
C SER A 225 -12.61 -12.14 -10.18
N ARG A 226 -12.72 -10.81 -10.07
CA ARG A 226 -12.79 -9.89 -11.22
C ARG A 226 -11.41 -9.71 -11.89
N TYR A 227 -10.34 -9.53 -11.11
CA TYR A 227 -8.98 -9.37 -11.64
C TYR A 227 -8.40 -10.65 -12.26
N ARG A 228 -8.73 -11.85 -11.76
CA ARG A 228 -8.30 -13.12 -12.40
C ARG A 228 -8.88 -13.33 -13.80
N ARG A 229 -10.00 -12.70 -14.14
CA ARG A 229 -10.53 -12.72 -15.53
C ARG A 229 -9.70 -11.84 -16.44
N LEU A 230 -9.25 -10.66 -15.97
CA LEU A 230 -8.33 -9.78 -16.69
C LEU A 230 -6.93 -10.42 -16.86
N CYS A 231 -6.36 -11.01 -15.81
CA CYS A 231 -5.02 -11.60 -15.88
C CYS A 231 -4.92 -12.92 -16.68
N ARG A 232 -6.04 -13.56 -17.07
CA ARG A 232 -5.97 -14.68 -18.02
C ARG A 232 -5.68 -14.21 -19.45
N TYR A 233 -5.99 -12.96 -19.77
CA TYR A 233 -5.73 -12.39 -21.08
C TYR A 233 -4.24 -12.04 -21.27
N ASP A 234 -3.60 -11.53 -20.21
CA ASP A 234 -2.24 -10.98 -20.30
C ASP A 234 -1.10 -12.02 -20.20
N ARG A 235 -1.41 -13.26 -19.78
CA ARG A 235 -0.40 -14.34 -19.76
C ARG A 235 0.01 -14.85 -21.14
N GLN A 236 -0.73 -14.51 -22.21
CA GLN A 236 -0.39 -14.93 -23.56
C GLN A 236 0.63 -14.00 -24.26
N HIS A 237 0.89 -12.80 -23.72
CA HIS A 237 1.76 -11.81 -24.38
C HIS A 237 3.00 -11.43 -23.54
N ARG A 238 3.80 -12.42 -23.13
CA ARG A 238 5.19 -12.14 -22.72
C ARG A 238 6.04 -11.81 -23.95
N CYS A 239 6.32 -10.53 -24.18
CA CYS A 239 7.39 -10.13 -25.11
C CYS A 239 8.57 -9.53 -24.32
N ARG A 240 9.66 -10.31 -24.29
CA ARG A 240 11.01 -9.88 -23.87
C ARG A 240 11.43 -8.64 -24.67
N ARG A 241 11.87 -7.55 -24.03
CA ARG A 241 13.09 -6.79 -24.45
C ARG A 241 13.45 -5.59 -23.54
N ARG A 242 14.75 -5.59 -23.19
CA ARG A 242 15.70 -4.48 -22.93
C ARG A 242 15.55 -3.61 -21.66
N ARG A 243 16.36 -3.98 -20.66
CA ARG A 243 17.00 -3.10 -19.68
C ARG A 243 17.86 -2.03 -20.38
N ARG A 244 17.76 -0.77 -19.97
CA ARG A 244 18.88 0.18 -19.87
C ARG A 244 18.52 1.28 -18.87
N ALA A 245 19.43 1.49 -17.93
CA ALA A 245 19.42 2.55 -16.94
C ALA A 245 19.48 3.94 -17.60
N LEU A 246 18.82 4.92 -16.99
CA LEU A 246 19.04 6.35 -17.17
C LEU A 246 18.26 7.05 -16.08
N TRP A 247 18.90 7.46 -14.98
CA TRP A 247 18.48 8.60 -14.16
C TRP A 247 19.72 9.05 -13.36
N SER A 248 20.56 9.81 -14.06
CA SER A 248 21.53 10.73 -13.50
C SER A 248 21.59 11.88 -14.48
N SER A 249 20.85 12.96 -14.21
CA SER A 249 21.07 14.33 -14.69
C SER A 249 19.85 15.19 -14.36
N ALA A 250 20.14 16.41 -13.89
CA ALA A 250 19.27 17.59 -13.75
C ALA A 250 18.41 17.69 -12.47
N HIS A 251 18.45 18.74 -11.67
CA HIS A 251 19.18 20.01 -11.72
C HIS A 251 19.29 20.56 -10.28
N LEU A 252 20.50 20.91 -9.85
CA LEU A 252 20.73 21.89 -8.79
C LEU A 252 20.45 23.28 -9.37
N GLY A 253 19.59 24.04 -8.72
CA GLY A 253 19.31 25.44 -9.02
C GLY A 253 19.00 26.18 -7.73
N LEU A 254 20.03 26.86 -7.23
CA LEU A 254 20.17 27.69 -6.01
C LEU A 254 20.49 26.94 -4.71
#